data_AF-A0A4Q3KHZ5-F1
#
_entry.id   AF-A0A4Q3KHZ5-F1
#
_cell.length_a   1.000
_cell.length_b   1.000
_cell.length_c   1.000
_cell.angle_alpha   90.00
_cell.angle_beta   90.00
_cell.angle_gamma   90.00
#
_symmetry.space_group_name_H-M   'P 1'
#
loop_
_entity.id
_entity.type
_entity.pdbx_description
1 polymer ?
#
loop_
_entity_poly.entity_id
_entity_poly.type
_entity_poly.pdbx_seq_one_letter_code
_entity_poly.pdbx_strand_id
1 'polypeptide(L)'
;YGAALLGPLLVMGIGLVLHRARVGSRAMAFAGIFGLAATALLTGWPEAQRLWPAVGAPGISLQAVLNAIDLTRAIPCIGGLALAFAGFCEVTRIRPIGSRGAPSLLRGSSDNFGHAAWLNMKDARKLFAGPDPAYGGIVVGEAYRVDEDPLAKRTRFSPRDKRSWGRGGTAPLLIDPCHMGSTHALVFAGSGGFKTTSVGVPTLLTWTGSAVVLDPSREIGPMVTRYREQILGHRVVTLDPARAKESGINVLDWIDITSPLADSHVDAVVGWITSESREGTSGSGEFFKGSARDLITCLLADLLWNPVLPPDGKTLRALQRRLVTPERQMLTLLKEIYETSASR
;
A
#
# COMPACT_ATOMS: atom_id res chain seq x y z
N TYR A 1 31.64 2.14 54.59
CA TYR A 1 32.04 2.17 53.17
C TYR A 1 30.87 2.04 52.19
N GLY A 2 29.85 1.21 52.44
CA GLY A 2 28.66 1.12 51.57
C GLY A 2 27.92 2.45 51.30
N ALA A 3 27.90 3.37 52.27
CA ALA A 3 27.29 4.69 52.10
C ALA A 3 28.00 5.59 51.07
N ALA A 4 29.29 5.39 50.81
CA ALA A 4 30.07 6.21 49.88
C ALA A 4 29.70 5.99 48.40
N LEU A 5 29.12 4.82 48.08
CA LEU A 5 28.67 4.50 46.71
C LEU A 5 27.23 4.91 46.43
N LEU A 6 26.43 5.23 47.45
CA LEU A 6 25.02 5.61 47.27
C LEU A 6 24.88 6.87 46.41
N GLY A 7 25.72 7.89 46.62
CA GLY A 7 25.70 9.11 45.83
C GLY A 7 26.01 8.88 44.34
N PRO A 8 27.17 8.32 43.99
CA PRO A 8 27.51 8.02 42.59
C PRO A 8 26.52 7.06 41.91
N LEU A 9 25.96 6.11 42.65
CA LEU A 9 24.95 5.18 42.14
C LEU A 9 23.64 5.90 41.81
N LEU A 10 23.20 6.85 42.64
CA LEU A 10 22.05 7.70 42.36
C LEU A 10 22.30 8.59 41.13
N VAL A 11 23.48 9.20 41.02
CA VAL A 11 23.85 10.03 39.87
C VAL A 11 23.86 9.21 38.58
N MET A 12 24.44 8.01 38.59
CA MET A 12 24.39 7.07 37.47
C MET A 12 22.94 6.69 37.13
N GLY A 13 22.12 6.38 38.13
CA GLY A 13 20.71 6.04 37.94
C GLY A 13 19.92 7.16 37.27
N ILE A 14 20.06 8.40 37.74
CA ILE A 14 19.44 9.59 37.15
C ILE A 14 19.92 9.79 35.71
N GLY A 15 21.22 9.68 35.46
CA GLY A 15 21.79 9.78 34.11
C GLY A 15 21.23 8.74 33.14
N LEU A 16 21.08 7.49 33.59
CA LEU A 16 20.49 6.40 32.81
C LEU A 16 19.00 6.61 32.55
N VAL A 17 18.24 7.13 33.53
CA VAL A 17 16.81 7.44 33.39
C VAL A 17 16.60 8.60 32.41
N LEU A 18 17.35 9.70 32.55
CA LEU A 18 17.27 10.84 31.65
C LEU A 18 17.69 10.48 30.22
N HIS A 19 18.69 9.60 30.08
CA HIS A 19 19.08 9.05 28.78
C HIS A 19 17.96 8.17 28.18
N ARG A 20 17.34 7.29 28.99
CA ARG A 20 16.17 6.48 28.57
C ARG A 20 14.99 7.34 28.14
N ALA A 21 14.73 8.43 28.85
CA ALA A 21 13.67 9.39 28.56
C ALA A 21 14.01 10.30 27.35
N ARG A 22 15.22 10.21 26.79
CA ARG A 22 15.74 11.05 25.70
C ARG A 22 15.74 12.55 26.01
N VAL A 23 15.74 12.91 27.29
CA VAL A 23 15.91 14.30 27.78
C VAL A 23 17.40 14.61 27.97
N GLY A 24 18.20 13.61 28.36
CA GLY A 24 19.64 13.74 28.57
C GLY A 24 20.49 13.13 27.44
N SER A 25 21.67 13.71 27.21
CA SER A 25 22.63 13.21 26.22
C SER A 25 23.31 11.92 26.68
N ARG A 26 23.87 11.13 25.73
CA ARG A 26 24.68 9.94 26.06
C ARG A 26 25.86 10.26 26.98
N ALA A 27 26.45 11.44 26.81
CA ALA A 27 27.56 11.91 27.62
C ALA A 27 27.19 12.00 29.11
N MET A 28 25.96 12.38 29.44
CA MET A 28 25.49 12.45 30.83
C MET A 28 25.43 11.06 31.48
N ALA A 29 24.93 10.05 30.76
CA ALA A 29 24.89 8.68 31.27
C ALA A 29 26.31 8.12 31.45
N PHE A 30 27.21 8.35 30.48
CA PHE A 30 28.61 7.94 30.61
C PHE A 30 29.31 8.63 31.77
N ALA A 31 29.10 9.92 32.00
CA ALA A 31 29.68 10.64 33.14
C ALA A 31 29.28 10.01 34.48
N GLY A 32 28.01 9.63 34.64
CA GLY A 32 27.53 8.91 35.84
C GLY A 32 28.15 7.51 36.00
N ILE A 33 28.25 6.76 34.90
CA ILE A 33 28.87 5.42 34.90
C ILE A 33 30.35 5.49 35.29
N PHE A 34 31.11 6.39 34.66
CA PHE A 34 32.53 6.57 34.97
C PHE A 34 32.74 7.11 36.38
N GLY A 35 31.86 7.99 36.87
CA GLY A 35 31.89 8.46 38.25
C GLY A 35 31.69 7.33 39.27
N LEU A 36 30.75 6.41 39.01
CA LEU A 36 30.57 5.22 39.87
C LEU A 36 31.78 4.28 39.80
N ALA A 37 32.32 4.01 38.62
CA ALA A 37 33.50 3.16 38.44
C ALA A 37 34.74 3.73 39.15
N ALA A 38 35.00 5.03 39.01
CA ALA A 38 36.08 5.72 39.69
C ALA A 38 35.92 5.65 41.22
N THR A 39 34.72 5.90 41.75
CA THR A 39 34.47 5.81 43.19
C THR A 39 34.65 4.39 43.72
N ALA A 40 34.21 3.38 42.96
CA ALA A 40 34.40 1.98 43.31
C ALA A 40 35.90 1.60 43.39
N LEU A 41 36.69 2.02 42.39
CA LEU A 41 38.14 1.81 42.39
C LEU A 41 38.83 2.51 43.56
N LEU A 42 38.50 3.77 43.83
CA LEU A 42 39.06 4.52 44.96
C LEU A 42 38.69 3.90 46.31
N THR A 43 37.52 3.25 46.41
CA THR A 43 37.09 2.55 47.63
C THR A 43 37.91 1.26 47.86
N GLY A 44 38.24 0.54 46.78
CA GLY A 44 39.06 -0.67 46.85
C GLY A 44 40.57 -0.41 46.90
N TRP A 45 41.03 0.77 46.49
CA TRP A 45 42.45 1.10 46.34
C TRP A 45 43.29 0.93 47.61
N PRO A 46 42.87 1.43 48.80
CA PRO A 46 43.65 1.27 50.02
C PRO A 46 43.80 -0.20 50.43
N GLU A 47 42.80 -1.03 50.10
CA GLU A 47 42.83 -2.46 50.38
C GLU A 47 43.77 -3.20 49.41
N ALA A 48 43.77 -2.82 48.14
CA ALA A 48 44.74 -3.31 47.18
C ALA A 48 46.18 -2.96 47.61
N GLN A 49 46.43 -1.73 48.06
CA GLN A 49 47.75 -1.32 48.57
C GLN A 49 48.17 -2.10 49.83
N ARG A 50 47.23 -2.42 50.72
CA ARG A 50 47.50 -3.20 51.93
C ARG A 50 47.90 -4.65 51.61
N LEU A 51 47.24 -5.26 50.63
CA LEU A 51 47.47 -6.64 50.24
C LEU A 51 48.63 -6.80 49.25
N TRP A 52 49.00 -5.75 48.51
CA TRP A 52 50.03 -5.78 47.48
C TRP A 52 51.38 -6.37 47.93
N PRO A 53 51.95 -5.99 49.11
CA PRO A 53 53.21 -6.55 49.57
C PRO A 53 53.12 -8.04 49.94
N ALA A 54 51.91 -8.55 50.25
CA ALA A 54 51.68 -9.95 50.61
C ALA A 54 51.47 -10.84 49.37
N VAL A 55 51.21 -10.26 48.19
CA VAL A 55 51.06 -10.98 46.94
C VAL A 55 52.45 -11.30 46.36
N GLY A 56 52.85 -12.57 46.39
CA GLY A 56 54.13 -13.03 45.85
C GLY A 56 55.29 -13.05 46.85
N ALA A 57 55.04 -12.73 48.12
CA ALA A 57 56.03 -12.87 49.18
C ALA A 57 56.31 -14.36 49.46
N PRO A 58 57.59 -14.77 49.62
CA PRO A 58 57.94 -16.16 49.89
C PRO A 58 57.32 -16.63 51.21
N GLY A 59 56.52 -17.70 51.16
CA GLY A 59 55.87 -18.31 52.33
C GLY A 59 54.41 -17.92 52.56
N ILE A 60 53.83 -16.97 51.81
CA ILE A 60 52.41 -16.60 51.92
C ILE A 60 51.63 -17.30 50.80
N SER A 61 50.66 -18.16 51.17
CA SER A 61 49.77 -18.80 50.19
C SER A 61 48.71 -17.81 49.69
N LEU A 62 48.30 -17.95 48.43
CA LEU A 62 47.22 -17.17 47.82
C LEU A 62 45.92 -17.21 48.65
N GLN A 63 45.65 -18.35 49.29
CA GLN A 63 44.47 -18.53 50.13
C GLN A 63 44.53 -17.70 51.42
N ALA A 64 45.72 -17.49 51.99
CA ALA A 64 45.90 -16.61 53.14
C ALA A 64 45.66 -15.13 52.78
N VAL A 65 46.09 -14.71 51.59
CA VAL A 65 45.82 -13.35 51.08
C VAL A 65 44.32 -13.14 50.83
N LEU A 66 43.63 -14.13 50.27
CA LEU A 66 42.17 -14.07 50.04
C LEU A 66 41.38 -14.00 51.34
N ASN A 67 41.77 -14.78 52.36
CA ASN A 67 41.12 -14.74 53.68
C ASN A 67 41.39 -13.44 54.44
N ALA A 68 42.47 -12.74 54.11
CA ALA A 68 42.81 -11.46 54.71
C ALA A 68 42.02 -10.28 54.11
N ILE A 69 41.24 -10.47 53.04
CA ILE A 69 40.48 -9.40 52.39
C ILE A 69 39.44 -8.80 53.33
N ASP A 70 39.45 -7.48 53.47
CA ASP A 70 38.38 -6.73 54.11
C ASP A 70 37.14 -6.68 53.21
N LEU A 71 36.19 -7.57 53.50
CA LEU A 71 34.91 -7.67 52.80
C LEU A 71 34.12 -6.35 52.82
N THR A 72 34.31 -5.49 53.82
CA THR A 72 33.61 -4.20 53.90
C THR A 72 34.05 -3.20 52.83
N ARG A 73 35.22 -3.42 52.21
CA ARG A 73 35.77 -2.62 51.10
C ARG A 73 35.69 -3.36 49.77
N ALA A 74 35.89 -4.66 49.78
CA ALA A 74 35.84 -5.49 48.57
C ALA A 74 34.43 -5.57 47.97
N ILE A 75 33.39 -5.77 48.79
CA ILE A 75 32.01 -5.89 48.31
C ILE A 75 31.53 -4.61 47.61
N PRO A 76 31.70 -3.40 48.18
CA PRO A 76 31.36 -2.15 47.49
C PRO A 76 32.15 -1.96 46.18
N CYS A 77 33.45 -2.25 46.16
CA CYS A 77 34.28 -2.10 44.96
C CYS A 77 33.78 -2.99 43.81
N ILE A 78 33.59 -4.29 44.07
CA ILE A 78 33.13 -5.26 43.07
C ILE A 78 31.70 -4.92 42.61
N GLY A 79 30.80 -4.64 43.55
CA GLY A 79 29.42 -4.28 43.24
C GLY A 79 29.31 -2.99 42.42
N GLY A 80 30.09 -1.96 42.76
CA GLY A 80 30.13 -0.70 42.02
C GLY A 80 30.64 -0.86 40.59
N LEU A 81 31.69 -1.65 40.38
CA LEU A 81 32.21 -1.96 39.05
C LEU A 81 31.23 -2.79 38.21
N ALA A 82 30.57 -3.78 38.81
CA ALA A 82 29.56 -4.59 38.12
C ALA A 82 28.36 -3.75 37.68
N LEU A 83 27.89 -2.84 38.53
CA LEU A 83 26.79 -1.92 38.20
C LEU A 83 27.17 -0.88 37.15
N ALA A 84 28.39 -0.35 37.21
CA ALA A 84 28.92 0.54 36.16
C ALA A 84 29.00 -0.19 34.81
N PHE A 85 29.46 -1.44 34.79
CA PHE A 85 29.51 -2.27 33.59
C PHE A 85 28.10 -2.55 33.03
N ALA A 86 27.15 -2.90 33.89
CA ALA A 86 25.75 -3.09 33.48
C ALA A 86 25.15 -1.81 32.87
N GLY A 87 25.42 -0.65 33.48
CA GLY A 87 25.04 0.66 32.93
C GLY A 87 25.66 0.94 31.57
N PHE A 88 26.94 0.62 31.39
CA PHE A 88 27.65 0.76 30.11
C PHE A 88 27.05 -0.11 29.01
N CYS A 89 26.79 -1.39 29.30
CA CYS A 89 26.10 -2.29 28.36
C CYS A 89 24.72 -1.75 27.97
N GLU A 90 23.98 -1.15 28.90
CA GLU A 90 22.64 -0.63 28.63
C GLU A 90 22.66 0.62 27.72
N VAL A 91 23.65 1.50 27.85
CA VAL A 91 23.82 2.69 27.00
C VAL A 91 24.34 2.33 25.61
N THR A 92 25.20 1.31 25.52
CA THR A 92 25.83 0.87 24.26
C THR A 92 24.97 -0.11 23.45
N ARG A 93 23.93 -0.69 24.05
CA ARG A 93 22.95 -1.53 23.35
C ARG A 93 22.32 -0.76 22.18
N ILE A 94 22.67 -1.19 20.97
CA ILE A 94 22.05 -0.72 19.73
C ILE A 94 20.62 -1.26 19.70
N ARG A 95 19.65 -0.41 20.03
CA ARG A 95 18.24 -0.75 19.81
C ARG A 95 17.89 -0.53 18.35
N PRO A 96 17.29 -1.52 17.67
CA PRO A 96 16.89 -1.35 16.29
C PRO A 96 15.92 -0.18 16.15
N ILE A 97 16.22 0.71 15.21
CA ILE A 97 15.34 1.78 14.75
C ILE A 97 14.05 1.10 14.27
N GLY A 98 12.93 1.34 14.96
CA GLY A 98 11.64 0.71 14.65
C GLY A 98 11.01 -0.12 15.77
N SER A 99 11.73 -0.41 16.87
CA SER A 99 11.15 -1.03 18.08
C SER A 99 10.31 -0.08 18.95
N ARG A 100 9.71 0.95 18.35
CA ARG A 100 8.78 1.81 19.07
C ARG A 100 7.54 0.97 19.43
N GLY A 101 7.19 0.91 20.72
CA GLY A 101 5.77 0.82 21.06
C GLY A 101 5.06 1.98 20.37
N ALA A 102 3.89 1.73 19.76
CA ALA A 102 3.18 2.71 18.97
C ALA A 102 3.21 4.08 19.69
N PRO A 103 3.66 5.17 19.04
CA PRO A 103 3.68 6.47 19.69
C PRO A 103 2.29 6.73 20.27
N SER A 104 2.22 7.21 21.52
CA SER A 104 0.97 7.61 22.12
C SER A 104 0.30 8.60 21.17
N LEU A 105 -0.79 8.19 20.53
CA LEU A 105 -1.50 8.99 19.54
C LEU A 105 -1.90 10.30 20.22
N LEU A 106 -1.25 11.41 19.84
CA LEU A 106 -1.63 12.75 20.26
C LEU A 106 -2.93 13.08 19.52
N ARG A 107 -4.06 12.91 20.19
CA ARG A 107 -5.37 13.29 19.65
C ARG A 107 -5.61 14.77 19.91
N GLY A 108 -6.22 15.44 18.95
CA GLY A 108 -6.73 16.80 19.16
C GLY A 108 -7.81 16.79 20.24
N SER A 109 -8.00 17.93 20.89
CA SER A 109 -9.09 18.12 21.86
C SER A 109 -10.47 18.22 21.20
N SER A 110 -10.51 18.47 19.88
CA SER A 110 -11.73 18.52 19.09
C SER A 110 -11.65 17.61 17.86
N ASP A 111 -12.83 17.28 17.35
CA ASP A 111 -13.04 16.28 16.30
C ASP A 111 -13.13 16.92 14.92
N ASN A 112 -12.71 18.18 14.79
CA ASN A 112 -12.89 18.99 13.58
C ASN A 112 -12.28 18.35 12.32
N PHE A 113 -11.32 17.43 12.49
CA PHE A 113 -10.66 16.70 11.40
C PHE A 113 -10.89 15.18 11.46
N GLY A 114 -11.83 14.71 12.29
CA GLY A 114 -12.19 13.31 12.46
C GLY A 114 -11.31 12.51 13.44
N HIS A 115 -11.69 11.24 13.65
CA HIS A 115 -11.12 10.32 14.66
C HIS A 115 -10.39 9.11 14.07
N ALA A 116 -9.73 9.26 12.92
CA ALA A 116 -9.03 8.16 12.29
C ALA A 116 -8.04 7.48 13.26
N ALA A 117 -8.08 6.15 13.30
CA ALA A 117 -7.26 5.34 14.18
C ALA A 117 -6.69 4.15 13.41
N TRP A 118 -5.50 3.69 13.81
CA TRP A 118 -4.94 2.45 13.30
C TRP A 118 -5.74 1.27 13.86
N LEU A 119 -6.31 0.47 12.95
CA LEU A 119 -7.04 -0.74 13.31
C LEU A 119 -6.03 -1.87 13.60
N ASN A 120 -6.20 -2.56 14.73
CA ASN A 120 -5.40 -3.75 15.00
C ASN A 120 -5.86 -4.92 14.09
N MET A 121 -5.03 -5.95 13.91
CA MET A 121 -5.36 -7.05 12.99
C MET A 121 -6.51 -7.94 13.45
N LYS A 122 -6.83 -7.99 14.74
CA LYS A 122 -8.00 -8.74 15.22
C LYS A 122 -9.28 -8.06 14.75
N ASP A 123 -9.35 -6.74 14.87
CA ASP A 123 -10.55 -5.98 14.48
C ASP A 123 -10.60 -5.76 12.96
N ALA A 124 -9.46 -5.63 12.29
CA ALA A 124 -9.42 -5.62 10.81
C ALA A 124 -10.00 -6.90 10.20
N ARG A 125 -9.70 -8.06 10.77
CA ARG A 125 -10.29 -9.34 10.32
C ARG A 125 -11.78 -9.47 10.60
N LYS A 126 -12.32 -8.74 11.58
CA LYS A 126 -13.77 -8.71 11.83
C LYS A 126 -14.48 -7.79 10.84
N LEU A 127 -13.86 -6.65 10.54
CA LEU A 127 -14.41 -5.68 9.59
C LEU A 127 -14.37 -6.23 8.15
N PHE A 128 -13.24 -6.81 7.78
CA PHE A 128 -13.02 -7.45 6.48
C PHE A 128 -13.11 -8.97 6.61
N ALA A 129 -14.30 -9.43 7.04
CA ALA A 129 -14.56 -10.80 7.47
C ALA A 129 -14.39 -11.85 6.35
N GLY A 130 -14.43 -11.42 5.09
CA GLY A 130 -14.35 -12.32 3.96
C GLY A 130 -15.28 -11.91 2.83
N PRO A 131 -15.36 -12.74 1.78
CA PRO A 131 -16.22 -12.49 0.64
C PRO A 131 -17.70 -12.65 1.01
N ASP A 132 -18.55 -11.79 0.45
CA ASP A 132 -19.99 -12.02 0.36
C ASP A 132 -20.31 -13.27 -0.47
N PRO A 133 -21.29 -14.10 -0.06
CA PRO A 133 -21.63 -15.32 -0.78
C PRO A 133 -22.12 -15.13 -2.22
N ALA A 134 -22.72 -13.99 -2.56
CA ALA A 134 -23.33 -13.74 -3.86
C ALA A 134 -22.32 -13.19 -4.88
N TYR A 135 -21.54 -12.18 -4.51
CA TYR A 135 -20.64 -11.48 -5.44
C TYR A 135 -19.17 -11.46 -5.00
N GLY A 136 -18.85 -12.02 -3.83
CA GLY A 136 -17.51 -11.97 -3.29
C GLY A 136 -17.24 -10.65 -2.59
N GLY A 137 -16.18 -9.95 -2.97
CA GLY A 137 -15.86 -8.67 -2.34
C GLY A 137 -14.59 -8.07 -2.90
N ILE A 138 -14.22 -6.90 -2.38
CA ILE A 138 -13.00 -6.21 -2.80
C ILE A 138 -11.87 -6.59 -1.86
N VAL A 139 -10.77 -7.11 -2.41
CA VAL A 139 -9.59 -7.45 -1.61
C VAL A 139 -8.86 -6.18 -1.21
N VAL A 140 -8.68 -5.97 0.09
CA VAL A 140 -7.91 -4.84 0.63
C VAL A 140 -6.42 -5.19 0.68
N GLY A 141 -6.10 -6.45 0.95
CA GLY A 141 -4.74 -6.98 1.04
C GLY A 141 -4.70 -8.21 1.93
N GLU A 142 -3.51 -8.62 2.35
CA GLU A 142 -3.35 -9.73 3.30
C GLU A 142 -3.50 -9.26 4.75
N ALA A 143 -4.07 -10.11 5.60
CA ALA A 143 -4.18 -9.92 7.05
C ALA A 143 -2.82 -10.17 7.74
N TYR A 144 -1.79 -9.46 7.28
CA TYR A 144 -0.38 -9.73 7.57
C TYR A 144 0.41 -8.44 7.83
N ARG A 145 1.04 -8.39 9.01
CA ARG A 145 1.95 -7.33 9.44
C ARG A 145 3.37 -7.71 9.05
N VAL A 146 3.75 -7.41 7.82
CA VAL A 146 5.11 -7.69 7.29
C VAL A 146 6.20 -7.03 8.13
N ASP A 147 5.90 -5.88 8.73
CA ASP A 147 6.79 -5.16 9.62
C ASP A 147 6.96 -5.84 11.00
N GLU A 148 6.21 -6.90 11.29
CA GLU A 148 6.37 -7.71 12.50
C GLU A 148 7.11 -9.03 12.23
N ASP A 149 7.18 -9.48 10.98
CA ASP A 149 7.79 -10.74 10.57
C ASP A 149 9.33 -10.73 10.73
N PRO A 150 9.90 -11.69 11.50
CA PRO A 150 11.35 -11.75 11.73
C PRO A 150 12.20 -11.97 10.47
N LEU A 151 11.70 -12.73 9.49
CA LEU A 151 12.41 -12.99 8.23
C LEU A 151 12.39 -11.74 7.36
N ALA A 152 11.22 -11.11 7.21
CA ALA A 152 11.07 -9.89 6.42
C ALA A 152 11.88 -8.71 7.01
N LYS A 153 12.08 -8.66 8.34
CA LYS A 153 12.96 -7.65 8.98
C LYS A 153 14.44 -7.82 8.67
N ARG A 154 14.89 -9.05 8.42
CA ARG A 154 16.32 -9.38 8.24
C ARG A 154 16.77 -9.27 6.80
N THR A 155 15.84 -9.29 5.85
CA THR A 155 16.14 -9.37 4.42
C THR A 155 15.44 -8.23 3.69
N ARG A 156 16.14 -7.56 2.77
CA ARG A 156 15.53 -6.57 1.90
C ARG A 156 14.51 -7.27 0.98
N PHE A 157 13.28 -6.76 0.95
CA PHE A 157 12.24 -7.29 0.06
C PHE A 157 12.70 -7.23 -1.42
N SER A 158 12.52 -8.36 -2.12
CA SER A 158 12.79 -8.50 -3.54
C SER A 158 11.65 -9.29 -4.20
N PRO A 159 10.94 -8.73 -5.19
CA PRO A 159 9.86 -9.41 -5.90
C PRO A 159 10.33 -10.65 -6.69
N ARG A 160 11.64 -10.78 -6.95
CA ARG A 160 12.20 -11.92 -7.66
C ARG A 160 12.68 -13.04 -6.74
N ASP A 161 12.75 -12.79 -5.43
CA ASP A 161 13.21 -13.76 -4.44
C ASP A 161 12.13 -14.02 -3.39
N LYS A 162 11.42 -15.15 -3.53
CA LYS A 162 10.35 -15.58 -2.61
C LYS A 162 10.81 -15.68 -1.16
N ARG A 163 12.10 -15.94 -0.90
CA ARG A 163 12.64 -16.04 0.47
C ARG A 163 12.60 -14.70 1.21
N SER A 164 12.51 -13.60 0.47
CA SER A 164 12.42 -12.25 1.02
C SER A 164 11.00 -11.81 1.38
N TRP A 165 9.97 -12.60 1.07
CA TRP A 165 8.57 -12.20 1.22
C TRP A 165 8.01 -12.43 2.64
N GLY A 166 8.71 -13.19 3.47
CA GLY A 166 8.16 -13.66 4.75
C GLY A 166 6.94 -14.53 4.48
N ARG A 167 5.83 -14.23 5.18
CA ARG A 167 4.52 -14.88 4.93
C ARG A 167 3.70 -14.24 3.80
N GLY A 168 4.23 -13.22 3.12
CA GLY A 168 3.54 -12.55 2.03
C GLY A 168 3.18 -13.50 0.89
N GLY A 169 1.95 -13.41 0.40
CA GLY A 169 1.37 -14.30 -0.61
C GLY A 169 0.75 -15.59 -0.07
N THR A 170 0.79 -15.82 1.25
CA THR A 170 0.19 -17.01 1.90
C THR A 170 -0.71 -16.65 3.07
N ALA A 171 -0.78 -15.38 3.44
CA ALA A 171 -1.59 -14.96 4.56
C ALA A 171 -3.07 -14.82 4.14
N PRO A 172 -4.02 -15.02 5.05
CA PRO A 172 -5.44 -14.86 4.74
C PRO A 172 -5.72 -13.46 4.20
N LEU A 173 -6.59 -13.35 3.19
CA LEU A 173 -6.99 -12.06 2.64
C LEU A 173 -7.95 -11.33 3.59
N LEU A 174 -7.80 -10.01 3.65
CA LEU A 174 -8.81 -9.08 4.13
C LEU A 174 -9.67 -8.71 2.92
N ILE A 175 -10.94 -9.07 2.98
CA ILE A 175 -11.91 -8.82 1.90
C ILE A 175 -13.02 -7.97 2.48
N ASP A 176 -13.27 -6.83 1.84
CA ASP A 176 -14.45 -6.02 2.10
C ASP A 176 -15.64 -6.68 1.39
N PRO A 177 -16.66 -7.14 2.13
CA PRO A 177 -17.86 -7.72 1.53
C PRO A 177 -18.76 -6.67 0.87
N CYS A 178 -18.41 -5.38 0.93
CA CYS A 178 -19.12 -4.29 0.26
C CYS A 178 -20.59 -4.14 0.69
N HIS A 179 -20.92 -4.45 1.94
CA HIS A 179 -22.28 -4.30 2.49
C HIS A 179 -22.64 -2.87 2.88
N MET A 180 -21.62 -2.02 3.06
CA MET A 180 -21.78 -0.68 3.61
C MET A 180 -20.97 0.35 2.84
N GLY A 181 -21.47 1.60 2.84
CA GLY A 181 -20.82 2.72 2.18
C GLY A 181 -21.04 2.72 0.66
N SER A 182 -20.10 3.33 -0.07
CA SER A 182 -20.20 3.46 -1.53
C SER A 182 -19.90 2.18 -2.28
N THR A 183 -19.37 1.15 -1.62
CA THR A 183 -18.94 -0.12 -2.23
C THR A 183 -17.85 0.01 -3.31
N HIS A 184 -17.32 1.22 -3.51
CA HIS A 184 -16.23 1.52 -4.43
C HIS A 184 -14.91 1.62 -3.68
N ALA A 185 -13.85 1.12 -4.29
CA ALA A 185 -12.50 1.18 -3.74
C ALA A 185 -11.57 2.00 -4.63
N LEU A 186 -10.67 2.73 -3.98
CA LEU A 186 -9.61 3.48 -4.65
C LEU A 186 -8.26 3.04 -4.10
N VAL A 187 -7.37 2.58 -4.98
CA VAL A 187 -6.06 2.05 -4.62
C VAL A 187 -4.96 3.00 -5.09
N PHE A 188 -4.28 3.63 -4.14
CA PHE A 188 -3.14 4.48 -4.42
C PHE A 188 -1.83 3.71 -4.24
N ALA A 189 -1.10 3.52 -5.33
CA ALA A 189 0.23 2.94 -5.30
C ALA A 189 1.08 3.51 -6.44
N GLY A 190 2.35 3.78 -6.17
CA GLY A 190 3.31 4.16 -7.20
C GLY A 190 3.51 3.06 -8.25
N SER A 191 4.18 3.40 -9.36
CA SER A 191 4.62 2.38 -10.32
C SER A 191 5.48 1.33 -9.62
N GLY A 192 5.23 0.05 -9.93
CA GLY A 192 5.87 -1.08 -9.22
C GLY A 192 5.36 -1.31 -7.79
N GLY A 193 4.34 -0.59 -7.31
CA GLY A 193 3.75 -0.77 -5.98
C GLY A 193 2.82 -1.99 -5.84
N PHE A 194 2.87 -2.93 -6.78
CA PHE A 194 2.14 -4.21 -6.76
C PHE A 194 0.62 -4.14 -6.71
N LYS A 195 -0.02 -2.99 -7.02
CA LYS A 195 -1.50 -2.84 -7.03
C LYS A 195 -2.24 -3.95 -7.79
N THR A 196 -1.68 -4.40 -8.91
CA THR A 196 -2.23 -5.49 -9.72
C THR A 196 -2.24 -6.81 -8.96
N THR A 197 -1.11 -7.19 -8.36
CA THR A 197 -0.94 -8.47 -7.67
C THR A 197 -1.55 -8.49 -6.27
N SER A 198 -1.61 -7.35 -5.57
CA SER A 198 -2.11 -7.28 -4.20
C SER A 198 -3.62 -7.07 -4.10
N VAL A 199 -4.22 -6.37 -5.06
CA VAL A 199 -5.66 -6.05 -5.04
C VAL A 199 -6.38 -6.57 -6.27
N GLY A 200 -5.93 -6.19 -7.47
CA GLY A 200 -6.65 -6.47 -8.72
C GLY A 200 -6.87 -7.96 -9.01
N VAL A 201 -5.78 -8.73 -9.05
CA VAL A 201 -5.82 -10.18 -9.31
C VAL A 201 -6.58 -10.91 -8.19
N PRO A 202 -6.27 -10.75 -6.90
CA PRO A 202 -7.02 -11.41 -5.83
C PRO A 202 -8.52 -11.07 -5.83
N THR A 203 -8.88 -9.81 -6.13
CA THR A 203 -10.29 -9.41 -6.27
C THR A 203 -10.95 -10.17 -7.41
N LEU A 204 -10.33 -10.24 -8.59
CA LEU A 204 -10.91 -10.98 -9.73
C LEU A 204 -10.95 -12.51 -9.55
N LEU A 205 -10.16 -13.07 -8.63
CA LEU A 205 -10.23 -14.48 -8.27
C LEU A 205 -11.30 -14.78 -7.21
N THR A 206 -11.70 -13.77 -6.43
CA THR A 206 -12.70 -13.92 -5.35
C THR A 206 -14.07 -13.35 -5.72
N TRP A 207 -14.12 -12.43 -6.69
CA TRP A 207 -15.35 -11.83 -7.21
C TRP A 207 -16.10 -12.80 -8.12
N THR A 208 -17.21 -13.33 -7.61
CA THR A 208 -18.08 -14.30 -8.29
C THR A 208 -19.08 -13.64 -9.24
N GLY A 209 -19.23 -12.30 -9.17
CA GLY A 209 -20.06 -11.58 -10.12
C GLY A 209 -19.42 -11.39 -11.50
N SER A 210 -20.20 -10.83 -12.42
CA SER A 210 -19.70 -10.26 -13.67
C SER A 210 -18.70 -9.13 -13.39
N ALA A 211 -17.68 -9.02 -14.23
CA ALA A 211 -16.65 -7.99 -14.10
C ALA A 211 -16.27 -7.45 -15.48
N VAL A 212 -16.15 -6.13 -15.58
CA VAL A 212 -15.56 -5.44 -16.73
C VAL A 212 -14.22 -4.88 -16.27
N VAL A 213 -13.13 -5.28 -16.95
CA VAL A 213 -11.76 -4.98 -16.51
C VAL A 213 -11.05 -4.19 -17.60
N LEU A 214 -10.65 -2.96 -17.28
CA LEU A 214 -9.78 -2.15 -18.13
C LEU A 214 -8.31 -2.49 -17.82
N ASP A 215 -7.68 -3.29 -18.67
CA ASP A 215 -6.30 -3.80 -18.51
C ASP A 215 -5.38 -3.31 -19.64
N PRO A 216 -4.99 -2.01 -19.65
CA PRO A 216 -4.19 -1.44 -20.73
C PRO A 216 -2.79 -2.06 -20.84
N SER A 217 -2.26 -2.59 -19.74
CA SER A 217 -0.95 -3.26 -19.69
C SER A 217 -1.01 -4.75 -20.07
N ARG A 218 -2.21 -5.31 -20.21
CA ARG A 218 -2.45 -6.75 -20.52
C ARG A 218 -1.80 -7.70 -19.51
N GLU A 219 -1.76 -7.29 -18.25
CA GLU A 219 -1.15 -8.09 -17.17
C GLU A 219 -2.16 -8.98 -16.46
N ILE A 220 -3.40 -8.51 -16.31
CA ILE A 220 -4.43 -9.16 -15.49
C ILE A 220 -5.08 -10.31 -16.26
N GLY A 221 -5.51 -10.05 -17.49
CA GLY A 221 -6.27 -11.02 -18.31
C GLY A 221 -5.62 -12.41 -18.36
N PRO A 222 -4.33 -12.52 -18.74
CA PRO A 222 -3.62 -13.79 -18.78
C PRO A 222 -3.51 -14.50 -17.41
N MET A 223 -3.51 -13.76 -16.30
CA MET A 223 -3.41 -14.33 -14.96
C MET A 223 -4.71 -14.94 -14.45
N VAL A 224 -5.87 -14.36 -14.81
CA VAL A 224 -7.16 -14.73 -14.19
C VAL A 224 -8.10 -15.51 -15.10
N THR A 225 -7.93 -15.43 -16.43
CA THR A 225 -8.87 -16.02 -17.42
C THR A 225 -9.16 -17.48 -17.13
N ARG A 226 -8.11 -18.30 -17.04
CA ARG A 226 -8.25 -19.74 -16.79
C ARG A 226 -9.04 -20.05 -15.53
N TYR A 227 -8.77 -19.33 -14.43
CA TYR A 227 -9.47 -19.54 -13.18
C TYR A 227 -10.94 -19.14 -13.28
N ARG A 228 -11.23 -17.97 -13.88
CA ARG A 228 -12.60 -17.49 -14.05
C ARG A 228 -13.42 -18.41 -14.94
N GLU A 229 -12.83 -19.00 -15.99
CA GLU A 229 -13.53 -19.97 -16.85
C GLU A 229 -13.71 -21.34 -16.19
N GLN A 230 -12.63 -21.92 -15.65
CA GLN A 230 -12.64 -23.32 -15.21
C GLN A 230 -13.20 -23.51 -13.80
N ILE A 231 -13.01 -22.52 -12.92
CA ILE A 231 -13.40 -22.62 -11.50
C ILE A 231 -14.69 -21.87 -11.24
N LEU A 232 -14.84 -20.65 -11.81
CA LEU A 232 -16.07 -19.85 -11.63
C LEU A 232 -17.12 -20.09 -12.72
N GLY A 233 -16.79 -20.81 -13.79
CA GLY A 233 -17.72 -21.10 -14.89
C GLY A 233 -18.09 -19.87 -15.72
N HIS A 234 -17.31 -18.79 -15.65
CA HIS A 234 -17.59 -17.56 -16.37
C HIS A 234 -17.18 -17.66 -17.84
N ARG A 235 -17.97 -17.04 -18.72
CA ARG A 235 -17.51 -16.69 -20.06
C ARG A 235 -16.57 -15.49 -19.97
N VAL A 236 -15.31 -15.66 -20.37
CA VAL A 236 -14.33 -14.57 -20.42
C VAL A 236 -14.18 -14.11 -21.86
N VAL A 237 -14.35 -12.80 -22.11
CA VAL A 237 -14.14 -12.17 -23.41
C VAL A 237 -13.07 -11.10 -23.24
N THR A 238 -12.04 -11.12 -24.07
CA THR A 238 -10.98 -10.11 -24.08
C THR A 238 -11.07 -9.30 -25.36
N LEU A 239 -11.22 -7.98 -25.22
CA LEU A 239 -11.17 -7.03 -26.32
C LEU A 239 -9.76 -6.44 -26.40
N ASP A 240 -8.91 -7.02 -27.24
CA ASP A 240 -7.56 -6.51 -27.50
C ASP A 240 -7.54 -5.82 -28.88
N PRO A 241 -7.34 -4.48 -28.94
CA PRO A 241 -7.21 -3.76 -30.21
C PRO A 241 -6.11 -4.32 -31.13
N ALA A 242 -5.04 -4.90 -30.57
CA ALA A 242 -3.99 -5.54 -31.36
C ALA A 242 -4.47 -6.82 -32.05
N ARG A 243 -5.57 -7.43 -31.58
CA ARG A 243 -6.20 -8.63 -32.14
C ARG A 243 -7.60 -8.35 -32.69
N ALA A 244 -7.89 -7.09 -33.03
CA ALA A 244 -9.22 -6.66 -33.49
C ALA A 244 -9.74 -7.38 -34.76
N LYS A 245 -8.89 -8.12 -35.48
CA LYS A 245 -9.29 -8.97 -36.62
C LYS A 245 -9.87 -10.32 -36.20
N GLU A 246 -9.53 -10.79 -35.00
CA GLU A 246 -9.88 -12.13 -34.50
C GLU A 246 -11.14 -12.07 -33.63
N SER A 247 -11.32 -10.99 -32.88
CA SER A 247 -12.46 -10.78 -32.00
C SER A 247 -12.75 -9.28 -31.85
N GLY A 248 -14.03 -8.94 -31.74
CA GLY A 248 -14.47 -7.56 -31.53
C GLY A 248 -15.93 -7.50 -31.10
N ILE A 249 -16.40 -6.27 -30.86
CA ILE A 249 -17.81 -5.96 -30.59
C ILE A 249 -18.26 -4.88 -31.58
N ASN A 250 -19.49 -4.98 -32.07
CA ASN A 250 -20.11 -3.83 -32.71
C ASN A 250 -20.87 -3.03 -31.65
N VAL A 251 -20.34 -1.87 -31.32
CA VAL A 251 -20.92 -0.99 -30.28
C VAL A 251 -22.23 -0.34 -30.72
N LEU A 252 -22.71 -0.61 -31.94
CA LEU A 252 -24.01 -0.15 -32.44
C LEU A 252 -25.11 -1.22 -32.28
N ASP A 253 -24.76 -2.50 -32.05
CA ASP A 253 -25.73 -3.61 -32.06
C ASP A 253 -26.80 -3.52 -30.95
N TRP A 254 -26.53 -2.76 -29.89
CA TRP A 254 -27.47 -2.57 -28.78
C TRP A 254 -28.56 -1.52 -29.10
N ILE A 255 -28.41 -0.76 -30.20
CA ILE A 255 -29.36 0.27 -30.59
C ILE A 255 -30.52 -0.37 -31.36
N ASP A 256 -31.65 -0.53 -30.68
CA ASP A 256 -32.92 -0.83 -31.32
C ASP A 256 -33.54 0.46 -31.90
N ILE A 257 -33.54 0.56 -33.24
CA ILE A 257 -34.10 1.71 -33.98
C ILE A 257 -35.62 1.85 -33.85
N THR A 258 -36.32 0.83 -33.35
CA THR A 258 -37.76 0.86 -33.10
C THR A 258 -38.11 1.36 -31.69
N SER A 259 -37.11 1.47 -30.82
CA SER A 259 -37.27 1.96 -29.46
C SER A 259 -37.55 3.47 -29.45
N PRO A 260 -38.44 3.96 -28.55
CA PRO A 260 -38.62 5.40 -28.35
C PRO A 260 -37.35 6.10 -27.82
N LEU A 261 -36.34 5.34 -27.37
CA LEU A 261 -35.06 5.87 -26.90
C LEU A 261 -33.95 5.82 -27.97
N ALA A 262 -34.25 5.39 -29.19
CA ALA A 262 -33.26 5.18 -30.24
C ALA A 262 -32.40 6.43 -30.49
N ASP A 263 -33.02 7.61 -30.59
CA ASP A 263 -32.30 8.88 -30.78
C ASP A 263 -31.36 9.19 -29.61
N SER A 264 -31.79 8.92 -28.38
CA SER A 264 -30.95 9.07 -27.18
C SER A 264 -29.78 8.09 -27.17
N HIS A 265 -29.97 6.88 -27.69
CA HIS A 265 -28.91 5.89 -27.82
C HIS A 265 -27.89 6.27 -28.89
N VAL A 266 -28.34 6.86 -30.01
CA VAL A 266 -27.46 7.46 -31.02
C VAL A 266 -26.64 8.58 -30.40
N ASP A 267 -27.28 9.51 -29.71
CA ASP A 267 -26.61 10.65 -29.08
C ASP A 267 -25.58 10.20 -28.03
N ALA A 268 -25.85 9.12 -27.29
CA ALA A 268 -24.89 8.52 -26.37
C ALA A 268 -23.62 8.02 -27.07
N VAL A 269 -23.77 7.29 -28.20
CA VAL A 269 -22.61 6.82 -29.00
C VAL A 269 -21.83 7.99 -29.58
N VAL A 270 -22.51 9.00 -30.12
CA VAL A 270 -21.85 10.21 -30.63
C VAL A 270 -21.13 10.94 -29.50
N GLY A 271 -21.71 10.98 -28.31
CA GLY A 271 -21.06 11.44 -27.08
C GLY A 271 -19.75 10.71 -26.83
N TRP A 272 -19.72 9.38 -26.83
CA TRP A 272 -18.48 8.62 -26.63
C TRP A 272 -17.39 8.93 -27.66
N ILE A 273 -17.78 9.18 -28.92
CA ILE A 273 -16.84 9.52 -30.01
C ILE A 273 -16.28 10.95 -29.85
N THR A 274 -17.09 11.89 -29.36
CA THR A 274 -16.76 13.33 -29.35
C THR A 274 -16.25 13.85 -28.00
N SER A 275 -16.41 13.09 -26.91
CA SER A 275 -16.22 13.56 -25.53
C SER A 275 -14.77 13.64 -25.04
N GLU A 276 -13.74 13.25 -25.81
CA GLU A 276 -12.32 13.43 -25.43
C GLU A 276 -11.81 14.88 -25.62
N SER A 277 -12.63 15.85 -25.27
CA SER A 277 -12.31 17.27 -25.37
C SER A 277 -11.68 17.77 -24.07
N ARG A 278 -10.44 18.26 -24.12
CA ARG A 278 -9.84 19.04 -23.02
C ARG A 278 -10.65 20.32 -22.78
N GLU A 279 -11.01 20.60 -21.53
CA GLU A 279 -11.57 21.89 -21.12
C GLU A 279 -10.59 23.03 -21.47
N GLY A 280 -11.11 24.13 -22.04
CA GLY A 280 -10.31 25.31 -22.43
C GLY A 280 -10.15 25.57 -23.93
N THR A 281 -11.05 25.06 -24.79
CA THR A 281 -11.05 25.39 -26.23
C THR A 281 -11.71 26.76 -26.46
N SER A 282 -11.17 27.60 -27.35
CA SER A 282 -11.77 28.89 -27.70
C SER A 282 -13.20 28.75 -28.24
N GLY A 283 -14.02 29.82 -28.23
CA GLY A 283 -15.41 29.76 -28.72
C GLY A 283 -15.57 29.28 -30.18
N SER A 284 -14.56 29.50 -31.03
CA SER A 284 -14.52 28.90 -32.37
C SER A 284 -14.36 27.38 -32.33
N GLY A 285 -13.56 26.86 -31.40
CA GLY A 285 -13.42 25.42 -31.17
C GLY A 285 -14.70 24.77 -30.66
N GLU A 286 -15.50 25.47 -29.86
CA GLU A 286 -16.83 24.99 -29.44
C GLU A 286 -17.81 24.91 -30.61
N PHE A 287 -17.83 25.92 -31.49
CA PHE A 287 -18.64 25.89 -32.71
C PHE A 287 -18.29 24.71 -33.64
N PHE A 288 -17.00 24.45 -33.86
CA PHE A 288 -16.57 23.31 -34.67
C PHE A 288 -16.94 21.97 -34.03
N LYS A 289 -16.90 21.87 -32.69
CA LYS A 289 -17.34 20.67 -31.98
C LYS A 289 -18.84 20.42 -32.13
N GLY A 290 -19.66 21.47 -32.00
CA GLY A 290 -21.10 21.39 -32.22
C GLY A 290 -21.40 20.89 -33.64
N SER A 291 -20.85 21.59 -34.65
CA SER A 291 -21.03 21.19 -36.05
C SER A 291 -20.56 19.77 -36.34
N ALA A 292 -19.44 19.33 -35.76
CA ALA A 292 -18.94 17.97 -35.92
C ALA A 292 -19.87 16.94 -35.26
N ARG A 293 -20.40 17.24 -34.07
CA ARG A 293 -21.37 16.39 -33.38
C ARG A 293 -22.62 16.20 -34.24
N ASP A 294 -23.18 17.29 -34.76
CA ASP A 294 -24.39 17.26 -35.59
C ASP A 294 -24.18 16.45 -36.87
N LEU A 295 -23.02 16.61 -37.52
CA LEU A 295 -22.65 15.84 -38.70
C LEU A 295 -22.54 14.35 -38.39
N ILE A 296 -21.85 13.97 -37.30
CA ILE A 296 -21.70 12.57 -36.90
C ILE A 296 -23.06 11.96 -36.55
N THR A 297 -23.92 12.70 -35.82
CA THR A 297 -25.29 12.28 -35.50
C THR A 297 -26.10 12.03 -36.76
N CYS A 298 -26.11 12.97 -37.71
CA CYS A 298 -26.83 12.83 -38.98
C CYS A 298 -26.38 11.58 -39.75
N LEU A 299 -25.06 11.41 -39.93
CA LEU A 299 -24.52 10.30 -40.69
C LEU A 299 -24.73 8.94 -40.01
N LEU A 300 -24.70 8.89 -38.67
CA LEU A 300 -24.96 7.69 -37.89
C LEU A 300 -26.44 7.33 -37.90
N ALA A 301 -27.34 8.31 -37.77
CA ALA A 301 -28.78 8.10 -37.87
C ALA A 301 -29.15 7.57 -39.27
N ASP A 302 -28.67 8.20 -40.34
CA ASP A 302 -28.90 7.68 -41.69
C ASP A 302 -28.38 6.24 -41.86
N LEU A 303 -27.19 5.94 -41.32
CA LEU A 303 -26.61 4.59 -41.38
C LEU A 303 -27.50 3.55 -40.67
N LEU A 304 -28.03 3.90 -39.49
CA LEU A 304 -28.82 3.00 -38.66
C LEU A 304 -30.23 2.80 -39.22
N TRP A 305 -30.87 3.84 -39.76
CA TRP A 305 -32.22 3.76 -40.32
C TRP A 305 -32.27 3.33 -41.78
N ASN A 306 -31.12 3.20 -42.46
CA ASN A 306 -31.08 2.70 -43.83
C ASN A 306 -31.65 1.26 -43.90
N PRO A 307 -32.75 1.02 -44.65
CA PRO A 307 -33.39 -0.29 -44.75
C PRO A 307 -32.66 -1.24 -45.73
N VAL A 308 -31.82 -0.68 -46.62
CA VAL A 308 -31.05 -1.45 -47.61
C VAL A 308 -29.82 -2.08 -46.97
N LEU A 309 -29.26 -1.44 -45.93
CA LEU A 309 -28.09 -1.95 -45.22
C LEU A 309 -28.49 -3.04 -44.21
N PRO A 310 -27.90 -4.25 -44.30
CA PRO A 310 -28.14 -5.30 -43.31
C PRO A 310 -27.58 -4.90 -41.94
N PRO A 311 -28.09 -5.45 -40.82
CA PRO A 311 -27.63 -5.14 -39.47
C PRO A 311 -26.10 -5.26 -39.31
N ASP A 312 -25.49 -6.34 -39.81
CA ASP A 312 -24.04 -6.57 -39.73
C ASP A 312 -23.20 -5.53 -40.48
N GLY A 313 -23.82 -4.79 -41.42
CA GLY A 313 -23.19 -3.68 -42.14
C GLY A 313 -23.19 -2.37 -41.36
N LYS A 314 -24.03 -2.24 -40.32
CA LYS A 314 -24.22 -1.03 -39.51
C LYS A 314 -23.18 -0.97 -38.40
N THR A 315 -21.96 -0.59 -38.77
CA THR A 315 -20.80 -0.56 -37.86
C THR A 315 -20.15 0.82 -37.79
N LEU A 316 -19.37 1.08 -36.74
CA LEU A 316 -18.55 2.30 -36.67
C LEU A 316 -17.54 2.41 -37.83
N ARG A 317 -17.12 1.29 -38.44
CA ARG A 317 -16.29 1.31 -39.65
C ARG A 317 -17.06 1.84 -40.86
N ALA A 318 -18.34 1.51 -40.98
CA ALA A 318 -19.20 2.06 -42.02
C ALA A 318 -19.45 3.56 -41.79
N LEU A 319 -19.67 3.99 -40.55
CA LEU A 319 -19.73 5.40 -40.18
C LEU A 319 -18.43 6.14 -40.53
N GLN A 320 -17.27 5.58 -40.17
CA GLN A 320 -15.96 6.15 -40.50
C GLN A 320 -15.80 6.36 -42.02
N ARG A 321 -16.19 5.37 -42.83
CA ARG A 321 -16.14 5.50 -44.30
C ARG A 321 -16.98 6.66 -44.82
N ARG A 322 -18.14 6.92 -44.21
CA ARG A 322 -18.99 8.08 -44.53
C ARG A 322 -18.37 9.39 -44.07
N LEU A 323 -17.79 9.42 -42.87
CA LEU A 323 -17.15 10.62 -42.31
C LEU A 323 -15.94 11.10 -43.13
N VAL A 324 -15.22 10.20 -43.79
CA VAL A 324 -14.07 10.55 -44.65
C VAL A 324 -14.47 10.84 -46.11
N THR A 325 -15.77 10.99 -46.40
CA THR A 325 -16.25 11.41 -47.72
C THR A 325 -15.69 12.79 -48.06
N PRO A 326 -15.10 12.99 -49.26
CA PRO A 326 -14.58 14.29 -49.68
C PRO A 326 -15.65 15.39 -49.59
N GLU A 327 -15.26 16.60 -49.19
CA GLU A 327 -16.18 17.73 -48.95
C GLU A 327 -17.21 17.95 -50.07
N ARG A 328 -16.75 17.94 -51.34
CA ARG A 328 -17.63 18.13 -52.51
C ARG A 328 -18.73 17.06 -52.60
N GLN A 329 -18.41 15.83 -52.21
CA GLN A 329 -19.35 14.70 -52.21
C GLN A 329 -20.20 14.67 -50.94
N MET A 330 -19.66 15.15 -49.80
CA MET A 330 -20.39 15.24 -48.54
C MET A 330 -21.63 16.12 -48.67
N LEU A 331 -21.54 17.25 -49.37
CA LEU A 331 -22.70 18.12 -49.62
C LEU A 331 -23.82 17.39 -50.38
N THR A 332 -23.46 16.61 -51.41
CA THR A 332 -24.41 15.78 -52.14
C THR A 332 -25.03 14.72 -51.25
N LEU A 333 -24.21 14.00 -50.47
CA LEU A 333 -24.66 12.98 -49.52
C LEU A 333 -25.65 13.56 -48.49
N LEU A 334 -25.32 14.70 -47.87
CA LEU A 334 -26.20 15.33 -46.89
C LEU A 334 -27.52 15.81 -47.51
N LYS A 335 -27.47 16.29 -48.76
CA LYS A 335 -28.68 16.64 -49.50
C LYS A 335 -29.55 15.41 -49.78
N GLU A 336 -28.96 14.30 -50.20
CA GLU A 336 -29.67 13.03 -50.41
C GLU A 336 -30.31 12.52 -49.12
N ILE A 337 -29.58 12.56 -47.99
CA ILE A 337 -30.11 12.19 -46.67
C ILE A 337 -31.30 13.10 -46.32
N TYR A 338 -31.17 14.40 -46.49
CA TYR A 338 -32.26 15.35 -46.21
C TYR A 338 -33.51 15.09 -47.06
N GLU A 339 -33.33 14.76 -48.34
CA GLU A 339 -34.44 14.49 -49.27
C GLU A 339 -35.13 13.13 -49.04
N THR A 340 -34.40 12.15 -48.50
CA THR A 340 -34.89 10.76 -48.33
C THR A 340 -35.26 10.40 -46.89
N SER A 341 -34.85 11.21 -45.91
CA SER A 341 -35.14 11.00 -44.50
C SER A 341 -36.64 11.03 -44.21
N ALA A 342 -37.10 10.07 -43.41
CA ALA A 342 -38.47 10.06 -42.87
C ALA A 342 -38.62 10.93 -41.60
N SER A 343 -37.52 11.47 -41.09
CA SER A 343 -37.51 12.36 -39.93
C SER A 343 -37.99 13.74 -40.36
N ARG A 344 -39.13 14.20 -39.81
CA ARG A 344 -39.69 15.54 -40.03
C ARG A 344 -39.42 16.42 -38.82
#